data_AF-A0A940UCN1-F1
#
_entry.id   AF-A0A940UCN1-F1
#
_cell.length_a   1.000
_cell.length_b   1.000
_cell.length_c   1.000
_cell.angle_alpha   90.00
_cell.angle_beta   90.00
_cell.angle_gamma   90.00
#
_symmetry.space_group_name_H-M   'P 1'
#
loop_
_entity.id
_entity.type
_entity.pdbx_description
1 polymer ?
#
loop_
_entity_poly.entity_id
_entity_poly.type
_entity_poly.pdbx_seq_one_letter_code
_entity_poly.pdbx_strand_id
1 'polypeptide(L)' 'MREIKNTKGPEDLFALFGNPVAQSLSPLMHLAAYGAMGIPARYEVF' A
#
# COMPACT_ATOMS: atom_id res chain seq x y z
N MET A 1 -18.11 -21.35 12.52
CA MET A 1 -17.24 -20.22 12.13
C MET A 1 -17.33 -20.01 10.62
N ARG A 2 -17.52 -18.79 10.11
CA ARG A 2 -17.41 -18.48 8.67
C ARG A 2 -15.97 -18.02 8.40
N GLU A 3 -15.24 -18.74 7.56
CA GLU A 3 -13.99 -18.24 6.98
C GLU A 3 -14.31 -17.04 6.09
N ILE A 4 -13.72 -15.89 6.42
CA ILE A 4 -13.81 -14.69 5.60
C ILE A 4 -12.77 -14.85 4.50
N LYS A 5 -13.15 -15.43 3.36
CA LYS A 5 -12.27 -15.46 2.20
C LYS A 5 -12.00 -14.03 1.75
N ASN A 6 -10.72 -13.64 1.72
CA ASN A 6 -10.28 -12.40 1.10
C ASN A 6 -10.69 -12.44 -0.39
N THR A 7 -11.68 -11.63 -0.75
CA THR A 7 -12.23 -11.55 -2.12
C THR A 7 -11.40 -10.67 -3.04
N LYS A 8 -10.37 -9.97 -2.53
CA LYS A 8 -9.43 -9.21 -3.35
C LYS A 8 -8.33 -10.14 -3.84
N GLY A 9 -7.98 -10.03 -5.14
CA GLY A 9 -6.79 -10.67 -5.71
C GLY A 9 -5.51 -10.24 -4.96
N PRO A 10 -4.34 -10.82 -5.30
CA PRO A 10 -3.09 -10.45 -4.64
C PRO A 10 -2.88 -8.93 -4.70
N GLU A 11 -2.57 -8.32 -3.56
CA GLU A 11 -2.23 -6.91 -3.48
C GLU A 11 -0.77 -6.72 -3.87
N ASP A 12 -0.49 -5.82 -4.81
CA ASP A 12 0.88 -5.48 -5.18
C ASP A 12 1.51 -4.63 -4.08
N LEU A 13 2.74 -4.95 -3.65
CA LEU A 13 3.46 -4.22 -2.61
C LEU A 13 4.63 -3.43 -3.21
N PHE A 14 4.61 -2.11 -3.00
CA PHE A 14 5.68 -1.20 -3.33
C PHE A 14 6.36 -0.67 -2.06
N ALA A 15 7.64 -0.31 -2.16
CA ALA A 15 8.46 0.08 -1.02
C ALA A 15 9.36 1.28 -1.31
N LEU A 16 9.54 2.14 -0.31
CA LEU A 16 10.55 3.19 -0.26
C LEU A 16 11.65 2.79 0.73
N PHE A 17 12.87 2.57 0.23
CA PHE A 17 14.04 2.27 1.05
C PHE A 17 14.90 3.51 1.27
N GLY A 18 15.32 3.75 2.52
CA GLY A 18 16.36 4.76 2.79
C GLY A 18 16.56 5.07 4.27
N ASN A 19 17.38 6.08 4.58
CA ASN A 19 17.60 6.56 5.95
C ASN A 19 18.05 8.03 5.95
N PRO A 20 17.27 8.99 6.50
CA PRO A 20 15.96 8.86 7.13
C PRO A 20 14.80 9.00 6.11
N VAL A 21 13.83 8.08 6.12
CA VAL A 21 12.68 8.08 5.19
C VAL A 21 11.31 8.07 5.88
N ALA A 22 11.27 7.94 7.21
CA ALA A 22 10.03 7.87 7.98
C ALA A 22 9.16 9.14 7.85
N GLN A 23 9.77 10.31 7.65
CA GLN A 23 9.05 11.57 7.41
C GLN A 23 8.64 11.81 5.94
N SER A 24 8.86 10.85 5.04
CA SER A 24 8.46 10.98 3.64
C SER A 24 6.94 11.00 3.49
N LEU A 25 6.43 11.90 2.64
CA LEU A 25 5.01 11.94 2.27
C LEU A 25 4.68 11.01 1.09
N SER A 26 5.67 10.36 0.48
CA SER A 26 5.47 9.41 -0.61
C SER A 26 4.47 8.30 -0.27
N PRO A 27 4.48 7.67 0.93
CA PRO A 27 3.50 6.64 1.28
C PRO A 27 2.08 7.17 1.29
N LEU A 28 1.85 8.33 1.89
CA LEU A 28 0.54 8.97 1.93
C LEU A 28 0.03 9.27 0.50
N MET A 29 0.91 9.80 -0.35
CA MET A 29 0.58 10.12 -1.73
C MET A 29 0.20 8.87 -2.54
N HIS A 30 0.99 7.80 -2.45
CA HIS A 30 0.74 6.57 -3.22
C HIS A 30 -0.51 5.85 -2.74
N LEU A 31 -0.73 5.76 -1.43
CA LEU A 31 -1.95 5.16 -0.87
C LEU A 31 -3.20 5.92 -1.31
N ALA A 32 -3.17 7.26 -1.31
CA ALA A 32 -4.28 8.07 -1.80
C ALA A 32 -4.54 7.86 -3.29
N ALA A 33 -3.48 7.79 -4.11
CA ALA A 33 -3.57 7.56 -5.54
C ALA A 33 -4.15 6.16 -5.86
N TYR A 34 -3.68 5.12 -5.18
CA TYR A 34 -4.21 3.76 -5.34
C TYR A 34 -5.68 3.67 -4.96
N GLY A 35 -6.08 4.32 -3.87
CA GLY A 35 -7.48 4.44 -3.46
C GLY A 35 -8.35 5.15 -4.49
N ALA A 36 -7.87 6.27 -5.05
CA ALA A 36 -8.60 7.03 -6.07
C ALA A 36 -8.76 6.27 -7.40
N MET A 37 -7.78 5.44 -7.77
CA MET A 37 -7.77 4.67 -9.01
C MET A 37 -8.35 3.25 -8.88
N GLY A 38 -8.71 2.82 -7.68
CA GLY A 38 -9.18 1.45 -7.43
C GLY A 38 -8.10 0.38 -7.64
N ILE A 39 -6.82 0.75 -7.55
CA ILE A 39 -5.69 -0.17 -7.70
C ILE A 39 -5.49 -0.92 -6.39
N PRO A 40 -5.50 -2.27 -6.37
CA PRO A 40 -5.24 -3.05 -5.17
C PRO A 40 -3.72 -3.12 -4.89
N ALA A 41 -3.15 -2.00 -4.42
CA ALA A 41 -1.72 -1.91 -4.10
C ALA A 41 -1.47 -1.22 -2.75
N ARG A 42 -0.31 -1.52 -2.15
CA ARG A 42 0.19 -0.92 -0.90
C ARG A 42 1.56 -0.29 -1.12
N TYR A 43 1.87 0.74 -0.33
CA TYR A 43 3.15 1.43 -0.37
C TYR A 43 3.71 1.55 1.06
N GLU A 44 4.84 0.90 1.32
CA GLU A 44 5.48 0.85 2.63
C GLU A 44 6.86 1.52 2.62
N VAL A 45 7.40 1.80 3.81
CA VAL A 45 8.71 2.42 3.99
C VAL A 45 9.58 1.50 4.84
N PHE A 46 10.84 1.35 4.43
CA PHE A 46 11.85 0.53 5.11
C PHE A 46 13.16 1.30 5.32
#